data_AF-M4A4U6-F1
#
_entry.id   AF-M4A4U6-F1
#
_cell.length_a   1.000
_cell.length_b   1.000
_cell.length_c   1.000
_cell.angle_alpha   90.00
_cell.angle_beta   90.00
_cell.angle_gamma   90.00
#
_symmetry.space_group_name_H-M   'P 1'
#
loop_
_entity.id
_entity.type
_entity.pdbx_description
1 polymer ?
#
loop_
_entity_poly.entity_id
_entity_poly.type
_entity_poly.pdbx_seq_one_letter_code
_entity_poly.pdbx_strand_id
1 'polypeptide(L)'
;MAVRVLEIIFFFYFASHIPITLFIDLQALLPEHVYPQQLKNLLRWYAEEFKDPMVLDPPEWFKSFIFCEAFLQMPFFPIAAYAFLKGGCKWIRTPAIVYSTHVATTLIPILAHILFHQFPVKPHSGPQTNRERWLLASIYAPYLLVPVVLLLTMLLSSKYNPASKPGSTSGKAKKKN
;
A
#
# COMPACT_ATOMS: atom_id res chain seq x y z
N MET A 1 -17.13 -17.52 -3.82
CA MET A 1 -17.62 -16.13 -3.95
C MET A 1 -16.77 -15.13 -3.17
N ALA A 2 -16.51 -15.32 -1.87
CA ALA A 2 -15.77 -14.35 -1.04
C ALA A 2 -14.41 -13.89 -1.61
N VAL A 3 -13.57 -14.81 -2.10
CA VAL A 3 -12.26 -14.45 -2.69
C VAL A 3 -12.40 -13.55 -3.91
N ARG A 4 -13.47 -13.69 -4.71
CA ARG A 4 -13.67 -12.82 -5.87
C ARG A 4 -14.05 -11.40 -5.47
N VAL A 5 -14.84 -11.25 -4.41
CA VAL A 5 -15.16 -9.93 -3.83
C VAL A 5 -13.89 -9.26 -3.33
N LEU A 6 -13.03 -10.00 -2.62
CA LEU A 6 -11.73 -9.49 -2.18
C LEU A 6 -10.83 -9.07 -3.34
N GLU A 7 -10.75 -9.87 -4.42
CA GLU A 7 -10.03 -9.48 -5.63
C GLU A 7 -10.54 -8.16 -6.22
N ILE A 8 -11.85 -7.94 -6.24
CA ILE A 8 -12.42 -6.68 -6.74
C ILE A 8 -12.04 -5.51 -5.81
N ILE A 9 -12.08 -5.70 -4.48
CA ILE A 9 -11.63 -4.69 -3.52
C ILE A 9 -10.14 -4.36 -3.74
N PHE A 10 -9.29 -5.37 -3.91
CA PHE A 10 -7.86 -5.17 -4.18
C PHE A 10 -7.65 -4.46 -5.51
N PHE A 11 -8.42 -4.79 -6.55
CA PHE A 11 -8.35 -4.08 -7.82
C PHE A 11 -8.61 -2.58 -7.63
N PHE A 12 -9.71 -2.20 -6.97
CA PHE A 12 -10.02 -0.78 -6.75
C PHE A 12 -8.98 -0.09 -5.88
N TYR A 13 -8.46 -0.77 -4.86
CA TYR A 13 -7.37 -0.28 -4.04
C TYR A 13 -6.12 0.03 -4.88
N PHE A 14 -5.61 -0.92 -5.65
CA PHE A 14 -4.42 -0.70 -6.48
C PHE A 14 -4.67 0.32 -7.60
N ALA A 15 -5.87 0.31 -8.19
CA ALA A 15 -6.23 1.25 -9.24
C ALA A 15 -6.33 2.70 -8.73
N SER A 16 -6.86 2.92 -7.53
CA SER A 16 -6.93 4.26 -6.93
C SER A 16 -5.58 4.76 -6.45
N HIS A 17 -4.67 3.87 -6.04
CA HIS A 17 -3.33 4.27 -5.60
C HIS A 17 -2.49 4.85 -6.74
N ILE A 18 -2.68 4.42 -7.98
CA ILE A 18 -1.92 4.94 -9.12
C ILE A 18 -2.03 6.47 -9.23
N PRO A 19 -3.23 7.08 -9.36
CA PRO A 19 -3.34 8.54 -9.40
C PRO A 19 -3.00 9.20 -8.07
N ILE A 20 -3.27 8.57 -6.92
CA ILE A 20 -2.91 9.13 -5.60
C ILE A 20 -1.38 9.29 -5.51
N THR A 21 -0.62 8.22 -5.72
CA THR A 21 0.84 8.26 -5.68
C THR A 21 1.41 9.24 -6.70
N LEU A 22 0.94 9.19 -7.95
CA LEU A 22 1.44 10.06 -9.01
C LEU A 22 1.21 11.55 -8.73
N PHE A 23 0.01 11.90 -8.25
CA PHE A 23 -0.43 13.28 -8.15
C PHE A 23 -0.32 13.88 -6.75
N ILE A 24 -0.24 13.07 -5.69
CA ILE A 24 -0.20 13.49 -4.29
C ILE A 24 1.15 13.11 -3.68
N ASP A 25 1.45 11.82 -3.56
CA ASP A 25 2.59 11.36 -2.76
C ASP A 25 3.94 11.77 -3.37
N LEU A 26 4.08 11.67 -4.70
CA LEU A 26 5.31 12.05 -5.39
C LEU A 26 5.62 13.57 -5.31
N GLN A 27 4.66 14.42 -4.92
CA GLN A 27 4.94 15.84 -4.66
C GLN A 27 5.96 16.03 -3.54
N ALA A 28 6.08 15.07 -2.61
CA ALA A 28 7.06 15.10 -1.53
C ALA A 28 8.51 14.88 -1.99
N LEU A 29 8.71 14.31 -3.19
CA LEU A 29 10.03 13.96 -3.72
C LEU A 29 10.44 14.79 -4.93
N LEU A 30 9.48 15.15 -5.77
CA LEU A 30 9.76 15.84 -7.02
C LEU A 30 9.69 17.36 -6.84
N PRO A 31 10.42 18.13 -7.66
CA PRO A 31 10.40 19.58 -7.59
C PRO A 31 9.00 20.18 -7.84
N GLU A 32 8.63 21.25 -7.13
CA GLU A 32 7.28 21.86 -7.23
C GLU A 32 6.84 22.30 -8.64
N HIS A 33 7.79 22.54 -9.56
CA HIS A 33 7.50 22.99 -10.91
C HIS A 33 6.95 21.88 -11.82
N VAL A 34 7.08 20.60 -11.43
CA VAL A 34 6.52 19.49 -12.21
C VAL A 34 5.01 19.33 -11.99
N TYR A 35 4.47 19.95 -10.93
CA TYR A 35 3.07 19.85 -10.56
C TYR A 35 2.27 21.11 -10.88
N PRO A 36 1.08 20.97 -11.49
CA PRO A 36 0.16 22.08 -11.69
C PRO A 36 -0.32 22.64 -10.36
N GLN A 37 -0.65 23.94 -10.35
CA GLN A 37 -1.01 24.65 -9.12
C GLN A 37 -2.23 24.04 -8.41
N GLN A 38 -3.15 23.46 -9.17
CA GLN A 38 -4.37 22.81 -8.66
C GLN A 38 -4.04 21.61 -7.75
N LEU A 39 -3.05 20.79 -8.13
CA LEU A 39 -2.63 19.62 -7.33
C LEU A 39 -1.90 20.05 -6.05
N LYS A 40 -1.10 21.11 -6.13
CA LYS A 40 -0.43 21.70 -4.95
C LYS A 40 -1.43 22.30 -3.97
N ASN A 41 -2.45 23.00 -4.49
CA ASN A 41 -3.52 23.55 -3.67
C ASN A 41 -4.36 22.44 -3.02
N LEU A 42 -4.61 21.34 -3.73
CA LEU A 42 -5.30 20.17 -3.18
C LEU A 42 -4.51 19.53 -2.04
N LEU A 43 -3.19 19.34 -2.22
CA LEU A 43 -2.30 18.80 -1.18
C LEU A 43 -2.31 19.70 0.06
N ARG A 44 -2.20 21.03 -0.14
CA ARG A 44 -2.24 22.01 0.95
C ARG A 44 -3.57 21.98 1.69
N TRP A 45 -4.69 21.98 0.96
CA TRP A 45 -6.02 21.87 1.57
C TRP A 45 -6.15 20.59 2.40
N TYR A 46 -5.72 19.44 1.86
CA TYR A 46 -5.72 18.17 2.58
C TYR A 46 -4.92 18.26 3.88
N ALA A 47 -3.69 18.76 3.80
CA ALA A 47 -2.80 18.90 4.94
C ALA A 47 -3.38 19.82 6.04
N GLU A 48 -4.03 20.91 5.65
CA GLU A 48 -4.65 21.86 6.57
C GLU A 48 -5.93 21.32 7.22
N GLU A 49 -6.78 20.64 6.44
CA GLU A 49 -8.06 20.08 6.88
C GLU A 49 -7.84 18.89 7.83
N PHE A 50 -6.94 17.98 7.48
CA PHE A 50 -6.69 16.76 8.24
C PHE A 50 -5.51 16.85 9.21
N LYS A 51 -4.88 18.01 9.29
CA LYS A 51 -3.68 18.27 10.12
C LYS A 51 -2.55 17.30 9.79
N ASP A 52 -2.27 17.11 8.51
CA ASP A 52 -1.16 16.25 8.07
C ASP A 52 0.03 17.09 7.59
N PRO A 53 0.96 17.48 8.47
CA PRO A 53 2.12 18.26 8.08
C PRO A 53 3.15 17.41 7.34
N MET A 54 3.08 16.07 7.45
CA MET A 54 4.08 15.19 6.85
C MET A 54 4.02 15.20 5.32
N VAL A 55 2.87 15.57 4.73
CA VAL A 55 2.76 15.68 3.28
C VAL A 55 3.27 17.02 2.73
N LEU A 56 3.39 18.05 3.57
CA LEU A 56 3.90 19.37 3.19
C LEU A 56 5.38 19.56 3.53
N ASP A 57 5.78 19.11 4.72
CA ASP A 57 7.15 19.14 5.21
C ASP A 57 7.55 17.74 5.69
N PRO A 58 7.75 16.81 4.74
CA PRO A 58 8.01 15.41 5.06
C PRO A 58 9.35 15.25 5.78
N PRO A 59 9.41 14.60 6.96
CA PRO A 59 10.68 14.25 7.57
C PRO A 59 11.42 13.23 6.69
N GLU A 60 12.76 13.19 6.78
CA GLU A 60 13.59 12.39 5.87
C GLU A 60 13.26 10.89 5.89
N TRP A 61 12.88 10.35 7.05
CA TRP A 61 12.43 8.95 7.14
C TRP A 61 11.12 8.71 6.36
N PHE A 62 10.20 9.68 6.32
CA PHE A 62 8.95 9.58 5.58
C PHE A 62 9.21 9.71 4.08
N LYS A 63 10.08 10.64 3.66
CA LYS A 63 10.56 10.72 2.27
C LYS A 63 11.16 9.40 1.80
N SER A 64 11.91 8.71 2.66
CA SER A 64 12.48 7.39 2.33
C SER A 64 11.41 6.34 2.02
N PHE A 65 10.26 6.38 2.71
CA PHE A 65 9.12 5.50 2.42
C PHE A 65 8.42 5.87 1.11
N ILE A 66 8.21 7.17 0.85
CA ILE A 66 7.65 7.62 -0.44
C ILE A 66 8.59 7.24 -1.59
N PHE A 67 9.91 7.27 -1.38
CA PHE A 67 10.87 6.82 -2.39
C PHE A 67 10.73 5.33 -2.69
N CYS A 68 10.60 4.51 -1.65
CA CYS A 68 10.31 3.08 -1.80
C CYS A 68 8.96 2.86 -2.51
N GLU A 69 7.95 3.67 -2.20
CA GLU A 69 6.67 3.63 -2.89
C GLU A 69 6.81 3.94 -4.39
N ALA A 70 7.48 5.03 -4.72
CA ALA A 70 7.75 5.47 -6.09
C ALA A 70 8.47 4.40 -6.91
N PHE A 71 9.47 3.74 -6.34
CA PHE A 71 10.33 2.82 -7.06
C PHE A 71 9.84 1.36 -7.06
N LEU A 72 9.29 0.89 -5.94
CA LEU A 72 8.89 -0.51 -5.77
C LEU A 72 7.38 -0.71 -5.95
N GLN A 73 6.57 0.16 -5.34
CA GLN A 73 5.12 -0.03 -5.28
C GLN A 73 4.44 0.49 -6.54
N MET A 74 4.83 1.65 -7.04
CA MET A 74 4.20 2.28 -8.21
C MET A 74 4.25 1.36 -9.45
N PRO A 75 5.39 0.74 -9.84
CA PRO A 75 5.41 -0.20 -10.96
C PRO A 75 4.58 -1.47 -10.71
N PHE A 76 4.39 -1.84 -9.44
CA PHE A 76 3.61 -3.01 -9.04
C PHE A 76 2.09 -2.75 -9.09
N PHE A 77 1.62 -1.53 -8.82
CA PHE A 77 0.19 -1.20 -8.81
C PHE A 77 -0.58 -1.60 -10.09
N PRO A 78 -0.14 -1.26 -11.32
CA PRO A 78 -0.86 -1.67 -12.52
C PRO A 78 -0.84 -3.19 -12.74
N ILE A 79 0.25 -3.85 -12.35
CA ILE A 79 0.40 -5.31 -12.43
C ILE A 79 -0.61 -5.99 -11.48
N ALA A 80 -0.69 -5.50 -10.24
CA ALA A 80 -1.62 -5.98 -9.24
C ALA A 80 -3.08 -5.70 -9.63
N ALA A 81 -3.38 -4.47 -10.09
CA ALA A 81 -4.71 -4.10 -10.57
C ALA A 81 -5.16 -5.05 -11.70
N TYR A 82 -4.32 -5.30 -12.70
CA TYR A 82 -4.62 -6.25 -13.76
C TYR A 82 -4.86 -7.67 -13.20
N ALA A 83 -3.98 -8.17 -12.35
CA ALA A 83 -4.06 -9.52 -11.81
C ALA A 83 -5.36 -9.77 -11.03
N PHE A 84 -5.78 -8.79 -10.23
CA PHE A 84 -7.00 -8.87 -9.43
C PHE A 84 -8.26 -8.60 -10.24
N LEU A 85 -8.22 -7.70 -11.22
CA LEU A 85 -9.33 -7.50 -12.17
C LEU A 85 -9.61 -8.77 -12.96
N LYS A 86 -8.58 -9.37 -13.56
CA LYS A 86 -8.70 -10.64 -14.28
C LYS A 86 -9.12 -11.79 -13.36
N GLY A 87 -8.58 -11.82 -12.14
CA GLY A 87 -8.78 -12.88 -11.17
C GLY A 87 -8.05 -14.18 -11.53
N GLY A 88 -7.76 -15.01 -10.53
CA GLY A 88 -7.14 -16.33 -10.77
C GLY A 88 -5.66 -16.31 -11.15
N CYS A 89 -5.01 -15.15 -11.15
CA CYS A 89 -3.60 -14.99 -11.44
C CYS A 89 -2.71 -15.48 -10.28
N LYS A 90 -2.46 -16.79 -10.17
CA LYS A 90 -1.69 -17.36 -9.04
C LYS A 90 -0.28 -16.79 -8.87
N TRP A 91 0.34 -16.33 -9.95
CA TRP A 91 1.67 -15.72 -9.94
C TRP A 91 1.73 -14.42 -9.12
N ILE A 92 0.59 -13.75 -8.87
CA ILE A 92 0.55 -12.51 -8.08
C ILE A 92 0.85 -12.75 -6.60
N ARG A 93 0.79 -14.01 -6.13
CA ARG A 93 0.89 -14.34 -4.71
C ARG A 93 2.18 -13.81 -4.07
N THR A 94 3.33 -14.19 -4.60
CA THR A 94 4.61 -13.82 -4.00
C THR A 94 4.84 -12.30 -4.05
N PRO A 95 4.66 -11.62 -5.20
CA PRO A 95 4.72 -10.16 -5.25
C PRO A 95 3.75 -9.46 -4.28
N ALA A 96 2.50 -9.95 -4.17
CA ALA A 96 1.52 -9.37 -3.27
C ALA A 96 1.87 -9.57 -1.79
N ILE A 97 2.48 -10.70 -1.41
CA ILE A 97 3.01 -10.92 -0.05
C ILE A 97 4.13 -9.93 0.25
N VAL A 98 5.09 -9.76 -0.67
CA VAL A 98 6.20 -8.82 -0.52
C VAL A 98 5.67 -7.39 -0.38
N TYR A 99 4.79 -6.98 -1.28
CA TYR A 99 4.13 -5.68 -1.26
C TYR A 99 3.41 -5.44 0.08
N SER A 100 2.49 -6.33 0.45
CA SER A 100 1.65 -6.15 1.63
C SER A 100 2.46 -6.12 2.93
N THR A 101 3.49 -6.97 3.02
CA THR A 101 4.41 -6.96 4.16
C THR A 101 5.15 -5.62 4.22
N HIS A 102 5.69 -5.17 3.09
CA HIS A 102 6.42 -3.90 3.05
C HIS A 102 5.54 -2.71 3.45
N VAL A 103 4.33 -2.59 2.89
CA VAL A 103 3.39 -1.53 3.27
C VAL A 103 3.03 -1.60 4.75
N ALA A 104 2.78 -2.79 5.30
CA ALA A 104 2.54 -2.91 6.73
C ALA A 104 3.75 -2.41 7.56
N THR A 105 4.98 -2.75 7.16
CA THR A 105 6.18 -2.30 7.87
C THR A 105 6.44 -0.79 7.78
N THR A 106 5.98 -0.10 6.74
CA THR A 106 6.11 1.36 6.61
C THR A 106 4.95 2.12 7.27
N LEU A 107 3.74 1.56 7.26
CA LEU A 107 2.55 2.22 7.84
C LEU A 107 2.52 2.16 9.37
N ILE A 108 3.08 1.11 9.99
CA ILE A 108 3.18 1.02 11.46
C ILE A 108 3.93 2.22 12.06
N PRO A 109 5.15 2.58 11.61
CA PRO A 109 5.84 3.76 12.14
C PRO A 109 5.14 5.08 11.79
N ILE A 110 4.48 5.18 10.62
CA ILE A 110 3.66 6.37 10.28
C ILE A 110 2.52 6.55 11.28
N LEU A 111 1.75 5.50 11.56
CA LEU A 111 0.66 5.55 12.54
C LEU A 111 1.18 5.85 13.94
N ALA A 112 2.30 5.25 14.34
CA ALA A 112 2.93 5.56 15.62
C ALA A 112 3.36 7.04 15.69
N HIS A 113 3.92 7.58 14.60
CA HIS A 113 4.27 8.99 14.51
C HIS A 113 3.03 9.88 14.66
N ILE A 114 1.95 9.60 13.92
CA ILE A 114 0.68 10.34 14.02
C ILE A 114 0.11 10.31 15.45
N LEU A 115 0.15 9.16 16.12
CA LEU A 115 -0.49 8.99 17.43
C LEU A 115 0.36 9.52 18.60
N PHE A 116 1.69 9.44 18.52
CA PHE A 116 2.57 9.69 19.66
C PHE A 116 3.56 10.85 19.46
N HIS A 117 3.86 11.25 18.23
CA HIS A 117 4.79 12.35 17.99
C HIS A 117 4.20 13.70 18.38
N GLN A 118 4.99 14.58 18.98
CA GLN A 118 4.58 15.95 19.31
C GLN A 118 4.82 16.86 18.11
N PHE A 119 3.76 17.08 17.32
CA PHE A 119 3.86 17.92 16.13
C PHE A 119 4.00 19.39 16.50
N PRO A 120 4.89 20.14 15.83
CA PRO A 120 4.99 21.57 16.02
C PRO A 120 3.72 22.28 15.52
N VAL A 121 3.47 23.47 16.05
CA VAL A 121 2.34 24.34 15.65
C VAL A 121 2.71 25.22 14.44
N LYS A 122 4.00 25.39 14.15
CA LYS A 122 4.50 26.18 13.02
C LYS A 122 5.69 25.46 12.37
N PRO A 123 5.90 25.59 11.05
CA PRO A 123 5.09 26.37 10.09
C PRO A 123 3.78 25.69 9.69
N HIS A 124 3.68 24.37 9.81
CA HIS A 124 2.48 23.59 9.53
C HIS A 124 2.01 22.88 10.81
N SER A 125 0.80 23.19 11.27
CA SER A 125 0.23 22.58 12.47
C SER A 125 -0.15 21.12 12.23
N GLY A 126 0.53 20.18 12.91
CA GLY A 126 0.06 18.80 13.01
C GLY A 126 -1.05 18.59 14.04
N PRO A 127 -1.54 17.35 14.21
CA PRO A 127 -2.66 17.04 15.07
C PRO A 127 -2.28 17.27 16.54
N GLN A 128 -2.98 18.19 17.20
CA GLN A 128 -2.70 18.59 18.58
C GLN A 128 -3.58 17.83 19.58
N THR A 129 -4.80 17.51 19.18
CA THR A 129 -5.77 16.80 20.01
C THR A 129 -5.84 15.32 19.68
N ASN A 130 -6.27 14.49 20.63
CA ASN A 130 -6.51 13.06 20.40
C ASN A 130 -7.54 12.84 19.27
N ARG A 131 -8.53 13.73 19.13
CA ARG A 131 -9.52 13.65 18.07
C ARG A 131 -8.89 13.85 16.68
N GLU A 132 -8.04 14.85 16.53
CA GLU A 132 -7.32 15.09 15.27
C GLU A 132 -6.38 13.94 14.93
N ARG A 133 -5.67 13.38 15.93
CA ARG A 133 -4.79 12.22 15.75
C ARG A 133 -5.56 10.99 15.27
N TRP A 134 -6.69 10.68 15.89
CA TRP A 134 -7.53 9.56 15.48
C TRP A 134 -8.20 9.79 14.12
N LEU A 135 -8.58 11.03 13.82
CA LEU A 135 -9.10 11.40 12.49
C LEU A 135 -8.04 11.14 11.42
N LEU A 136 -6.81 11.65 11.60
CA LEU A 136 -5.71 11.44 10.68
C LEU A 136 -5.34 9.96 10.57
N ALA A 137 -5.22 9.26 11.70
CA ALA A 137 -4.97 7.82 11.71
C ALA A 137 -6.03 7.02 10.96
N SER A 138 -7.30 7.45 10.98
CA SER A 138 -8.38 6.79 10.25
C SER A 138 -8.27 6.96 8.73
N ILE A 139 -7.59 8.00 8.25
CA ILE A 139 -7.29 8.20 6.82
C ILE A 139 -6.19 7.24 6.38
N TYR A 140 -5.17 7.02 7.21
CA TYR A 140 -4.09 6.07 6.94
C TYR A 140 -4.50 4.61 7.18
N ALA A 141 -5.49 4.34 8.03
CA ALA A 141 -5.88 2.99 8.40
C ALA A 141 -6.28 2.08 7.22
N PRO A 142 -7.07 2.51 6.22
CA PRO A 142 -7.35 1.71 5.02
C PRO A 142 -6.09 1.23 4.29
N TYR A 143 -5.05 2.08 4.25
CA TYR A 143 -3.76 1.77 3.62
C TYR A 143 -2.95 0.73 4.38
N LEU A 144 -3.29 0.43 5.64
CA LEU A 144 -2.75 -0.71 6.39
C LEU A 144 -3.68 -1.92 6.32
N LEU A 145 -4.98 -1.71 6.52
CA LEU A 145 -5.97 -2.77 6.61
C LEU A 145 -6.09 -3.56 5.32
N VAL A 146 -6.16 -2.89 4.16
CA VAL A 146 -6.30 -3.57 2.87
C VAL A 146 -5.07 -4.43 2.55
N PRO A 147 -3.82 -3.94 2.70
CA PRO A 147 -2.63 -4.79 2.59
C PRO A 147 -2.58 -5.96 3.57
N VAL A 148 -3.00 -5.78 4.83
CA VAL A 148 -3.06 -6.90 5.79
C VAL A 148 -4.07 -7.95 5.34
N VAL A 149 -5.26 -7.54 4.89
CA VAL A 149 -6.26 -8.48 4.33
C VAL A 149 -5.73 -9.15 3.06
N LEU A 150 -5.01 -8.42 2.21
CA LEU A 150 -4.33 -8.97 1.04
C LEU A 150 -3.31 -10.03 1.43
N LEU A 151 -2.44 -9.74 2.40
CA LEU A 151 -1.44 -10.67 2.93
C LEU A 151 -2.10 -11.95 3.43
N LEU A 152 -3.10 -11.83 4.29
CA LEU A 152 -3.86 -12.96 4.81
C LEU A 152 -4.53 -13.75 3.69
N THR A 153 -5.08 -13.07 2.67
CA THR A 153 -5.67 -13.73 1.51
C THR A 153 -4.64 -14.53 0.73
N MET A 154 -3.45 -13.98 0.51
CA MET A 154 -2.37 -14.66 -0.22
C MET A 154 -1.78 -15.85 0.57
N LEU A 155 -1.77 -15.79 1.90
CA LEU A 155 -1.25 -16.84 2.76
C LEU A 155 -2.27 -17.96 3.02
N LEU A 156 -3.54 -17.61 3.24
CA LEU A 156 -4.57 -18.54 3.74
C LEU A 156 -5.50 -19.06 2.65
N SER A 157 -5.60 -18.40 1.49
CA SER A 157 -6.51 -18.85 0.43
C SER A 157 -5.94 -20.03 -0.34
N SER A 158 -6.67 -21.15 -0.38
CA SER A 158 -6.36 -22.31 -1.22
C SER A 158 -6.28 -21.98 -2.72
N LYS A 159 -6.91 -20.89 -3.17
CA LYS A 159 -6.86 -20.44 -4.57
C LYS A 159 -5.43 -20.02 -4.98
N TYR A 160 -4.72 -19.38 -4.05
CA TYR A 160 -3.39 -18.83 -4.27
C TYR A 160 -2.29 -19.76 -3.76
N ASN A 161 -2.61 -20.66 -2.82
CA ASN A 161 -1.65 -21.63 -2.34
C ASN A 161 -1.17 -22.52 -3.51
N PRO A 162 0.15 -22.63 -3.75
CA PRO A 162 0.66 -23.64 -4.66
C PRO A 162 0.37 -25.00 -4.04
N ALA A 163 -0.75 -25.63 -4.44
CA ALA A 163 -0.96 -27.04 -4.15
C ALA A 163 0.29 -27.80 -4.58
N SER A 164 0.83 -28.60 -3.66
CA SER A 164 1.94 -29.53 -3.90
C SER A 164 1.76 -30.19 -5.26
N LYS A 165 2.82 -30.21 -6.08
CA LYS A 165 2.81 -30.96 -7.34
C LYS A 165 2.27 -32.37 -7.07
N PRO A 166 1.14 -32.79 -7.66
CA PRO A 166 0.82 -34.20 -7.73
C PRO A 166 1.67 -34.78 -8.86
N GLY A 167 2.62 -35.66 -8.53
CA GLY A 167 3.30 -36.50 -9.52
C GLY A 167 4.83 -36.44 -9.52
N SER A 168 5.45 -37.00 -8.47
CA SER A 168 6.71 -37.75 -8.61
C SER A 168 6.42 -39.23 -8.36
N THR A 169 5.47 -39.78 -9.10
CA THR A 169 5.31 -41.22 -9.27
C THR A 169 5.73 -41.57 -10.69
N SER A 170 7.03 -41.47 -10.98
CA SER A 170 7.61 -42.27 -12.05
C SER A 170 7.96 -43.63 -11.45
N GLY A 171 7.05 -44.59 -11.65
CA GLY A 171 7.25 -45.96 -11.23
C GLY A 171 8.45 -46.57 -11.94
N LYS A 172 9.50 -46.89 -11.16
CA LYS A 172 10.43 -47.96 -11.54
C LYS A 172 9.84 -49.29 -11.05
N ALA A 173 8.80 -49.74 -11.73
CA ALA A 173 8.41 -51.14 -11.78
C ALA A 173 8.65 -51.65 -13.22
N LYS A 174 9.87 -52.16 -13.46
CA LYS A 174 10.21 -53.03 -14.59
C LYS A 174 11.29 -53.98 -14.06
N LYS A 175 10.89 -55.08 -13.43
CA LYS A 175 10.62 -56.40 -14.01
C LYS A 175 11.90 -57.08 -14.51
N LYS A 176 12.37 -58.03 -13.69
CA LYS A 176 12.89 -59.37 -14.01
C LYS A 176 14.16 -59.45 -14.89
N ASN A 177 15.26 -59.89 -14.26
CA ASN A 177 15.94 -61.14 -14.57
C ASN A 177 16.60 -61.67 -13.31
#